data_AF-Q2R415-F1
#
_entry.id   AF-Q2R415-F1
#
_cell.length_a   1.000
_cell.length_b   1.000
_cell.length_c   1.000
_cell.angle_alpha   90.00
_cell.angle_beta   90.00
_cell.angle_gamma   90.00
#
_symmetry.space_group_name_H-M   'P 1'
#
loop_
_entity.id
_entity.type
_entity.pdbx_description
1 polymer ?
#
loop_
_entity_poly.entity_id
_entity_poly.type
_entity_poly.pdbx_seq_one_letter_code
_entity_poly.pdbx_strand_id
1 'polypeptide(L)'
;MAGALLLPRRYLARRVYQLSPPEDLALAMSTVRPSRRFLNDATMNGDVLTEGRYGTVRRVYVVAEEDEWKPAEIQRLMVSWNPGTEVRALQGADHMPMFSKARELSELLMEIANKYS
;
A
#
# COMPACT_ATOMS: atom_id res chain seq x y z
N MET A 1 -0.68 -13.41 -21.60
CA MET A 1 -0.13 -14.22 -20.49
C MET A 1 0.55 -13.29 -19.50
N ALA A 2 -0.08 -12.94 -18.39
CA ALA A 2 0.58 -12.18 -17.33
C ALA A 2 1.57 -13.10 -16.60
N GLY A 3 2.87 -12.93 -16.87
CA GLY A 3 3.93 -13.69 -16.21
C GLY A 3 3.99 -13.40 -14.70
N ALA A 4 4.49 -14.35 -13.92
CA ALA A 4 4.76 -14.14 -12.51
C ALA A 4 5.90 -13.09 -12.36
N LEU A 5 5.66 -12.07 -11.54
CA LEU A 5 6.60 -11.01 -11.21
C LEU A 5 7.27 -11.34 -9.88
N LEU A 6 8.58 -11.52 -9.90
CA LEU A 6 9.42 -11.49 -8.70
C LEU A 6 10.27 -10.24 -8.75
N LEU A 7 10.30 -9.51 -7.64
CA LEU A 7 11.01 -8.24 -7.56
C LEU A 7 12.50 -8.50 -7.31
N PRO A 8 13.40 -7.93 -8.13
CA PRO A 8 14.83 -8.08 -7.92
C PRO A 8 15.27 -7.46 -6.58
N ARG A 9 16.30 -8.04 -5.93
CA ARG A 9 16.87 -7.52 -4.68
C ARG A 9 17.15 -6.02 -4.69
N ARG A 10 17.77 -5.53 -5.77
CA ARG A 10 18.12 -4.09 -5.91
C ARG A 10 16.88 -3.21 -5.96
N TYR A 11 15.77 -3.73 -6.47
CA TYR A 11 14.49 -3.02 -6.52
C TYR A 11 13.85 -2.98 -5.14
N LEU A 12 13.78 -4.12 -4.44
CA LEU A 12 13.30 -4.17 -3.05
C LEU A 12 14.08 -3.20 -2.16
N ALA A 13 15.41 -3.23 -2.22
CA ALA A 13 16.27 -2.38 -1.38
C ALA A 13 16.12 -0.87 -1.64
N ARG A 14 15.83 -0.46 -2.88
CA ARG A 14 15.81 0.96 -3.28
C ARG A 14 14.42 1.58 -3.37
N ARG A 15 13.39 0.75 -3.54
CA ARG A 15 12.03 1.21 -3.82
C ARG A 15 11.00 0.72 -2.80
N VAL A 16 11.31 -0.33 -2.03
CA VAL A 16 10.36 -0.92 -1.08
C VAL A 16 10.82 -0.75 0.37
N TYR A 17 12.09 -1.06 0.65
CA TYR A 17 12.68 -1.10 2.00
C TYR A 17 13.74 0.00 2.21
N GLN A 18 13.69 1.10 1.45
CA GLN A 18 14.76 2.10 1.45
C GLN A 18 14.91 2.86 2.78
N LEU A 19 13.89 2.87 3.64
CA LEU A 19 13.93 3.45 4.98
C LEU A 19 13.67 2.41 6.09
N SER A 20 13.44 1.16 5.73
CA SER A 20 13.23 0.05 6.66
C SER A 20 14.57 -0.45 7.23
N PRO A 21 14.56 -1.10 8.41
CA PRO A 21 15.72 -1.80 8.95
C PRO A 21 16.30 -2.83 7.95
N PRO A 22 17.63 -2.98 7.88
CA PRO A 22 18.26 -3.92 6.95
C PRO A 22 17.89 -5.38 7.22
N GLU A 23 17.54 -5.73 8.47
CA GLU A 23 17.06 -7.05 8.87
C GLU A 23 15.74 -7.40 8.17
N ASP A 24 14.83 -6.43 8.01
CA ASP A 24 13.55 -6.62 7.33
C ASP A 24 13.73 -6.85 5.84
N LEU A 25 14.69 -6.15 5.21
CA LEU A 25 15.08 -6.45 3.82
C LEU A 25 15.68 -7.86 3.71
N ALA A 26 16.51 -8.28 4.66
CA ALA A 26 17.10 -9.63 4.66
C ALA A 26 16.00 -10.70 4.79
N LEU A 27 15.01 -10.48 5.68
CA LEU A 27 13.85 -11.35 5.82
C LEU A 27 12.99 -11.35 4.55
N ALA A 28 12.75 -10.20 3.93
CA ALA A 28 12.03 -10.12 2.68
C ALA A 28 12.73 -10.95 1.59
N MET A 29 14.05 -10.86 1.48
CA MET A 29 14.83 -11.60 0.50
C MET A 29 14.73 -13.13 0.64
N SER A 30 14.46 -13.66 1.83
CA SER A 30 14.28 -15.10 2.05
C SER A 30 12.83 -15.56 1.89
N THR A 31 11.86 -14.64 1.86
CA THR A 31 10.43 -14.96 1.93
C THR A 31 9.61 -14.48 0.72
N VAL A 32 10.08 -13.49 -0.06
CA VAL A 32 9.36 -13.02 -1.25
C VAL A 32 9.21 -14.12 -2.30
N ARG A 33 7.99 -14.26 -2.82
CA ARG A 33 7.61 -15.25 -3.83
C ARG A 33 7.12 -14.54 -5.08
N PRO A 34 7.27 -15.16 -6.28
CA PRO A 34 6.67 -14.62 -7.49
C PRO A 34 5.16 -14.42 -7.31
N SER A 35 4.65 -13.24 -7.66
CA SER A 35 3.22 -12.93 -7.62
C SER A 35 2.72 -12.58 -9.01
N ARG A 36 1.42 -12.76 -9.28
CA ARG A 36 0.81 -12.38 -10.55
C ARG A 36 0.06 -11.08 -10.38
N ARG A 37 0.20 -10.18 -11.37
CA ARG A 37 -0.74 -9.08 -11.52
C ARG A 37 -1.92 -9.60 -12.34
N PHE A 38 -3.11 -9.62 -11.75
CA PHE A 38 -4.36 -10.06 -12.38
C PHE A 38 -4.92 -9.01 -13.35
N LEU A 39 -4.04 -8.43 -14.17
CA LEU A 39 -4.42 -7.46 -15.20
C LEU A 39 -5.24 -8.20 -16.26
N ASN A 40 -6.43 -7.67 -16.56
CA ASN A 40 -7.40 -8.26 -17.51
C ASN A 40 -7.88 -9.66 -17.10
N ASP A 41 -7.95 -9.94 -15.79
CA ASP A 41 -8.59 -11.16 -15.31
C ASP A 41 -10.08 -11.15 -15.69
N ALA A 42 -10.60 -12.27 -16.17
CA ALA A 42 -11.99 -12.39 -16.59
C ALA A 42 -12.97 -12.13 -15.43
N THR A 43 -12.54 -12.32 -14.18
CA THR A 43 -13.35 -12.01 -12.99
C THR A 43 -13.38 -10.51 -12.68
N MET A 44 -12.53 -9.70 -13.31
CA MET A 44 -12.47 -8.24 -13.14
C MET A 44 -13.27 -7.49 -14.21
N ASN A 45 -14.20 -8.17 -14.88
CA ASN A 45 -15.09 -7.60 -15.88
C ASN A 45 -16.41 -7.12 -15.25
N GLY A 46 -16.94 -5.99 -15.73
CA GLY A 46 -18.17 -5.38 -15.23
C GLY A 46 -18.01 -4.67 -13.87
N ASP A 47 -19.12 -4.31 -13.24
CA ASP A 47 -19.14 -3.55 -11.98
C ASP A 47 -18.88 -4.46 -10.76
N VAL A 48 -17.65 -5.00 -10.67
CA VAL A 48 -17.22 -5.84 -9.53
C VAL A 48 -17.32 -5.08 -8.20
N LEU A 49 -17.03 -3.78 -8.23
CA LEU A 49 -17.22 -2.86 -7.11
C LEU A 49 -18.38 -1.91 -7.45
N THR A 50 -19.34 -1.76 -6.53
CA THR A 50 -20.52 -0.91 -6.74
C THR A 50 -20.68 0.10 -5.62
N GLU A 51 -21.29 1.24 -5.92
CA GLU A 51 -21.61 2.28 -4.91
C GLU A 51 -22.49 1.73 -3.77
N GLY A 52 -23.52 0.93 -4.11
CA GLY A 52 -24.43 0.34 -3.13
C GLY A 52 -23.82 -0.76 -2.24
N ARG A 53 -22.56 -1.17 -2.48
CA ARG A 53 -21.83 -2.13 -1.62
C ARG A 53 -20.47 -1.60 -1.22
N TYR A 54 -19.51 -1.57 -2.15
CA TYR A 54 -18.16 -1.08 -1.87
C TYR A 54 -18.16 0.41 -1.47
N GLY A 55 -19.01 1.23 -2.11
CA GLY A 55 -19.11 2.66 -1.82
C GLY A 55 -19.74 2.99 -0.45
N THR A 56 -20.46 2.06 0.18
CA THR A 56 -21.06 2.29 1.50
C THR A 56 -20.06 2.15 2.65
N VAL A 57 -18.91 1.52 2.40
CA VAL A 57 -17.86 1.32 3.40
C VAL A 57 -17.00 2.58 3.50
N ARG A 58 -16.76 3.05 4.73
CA ARG A 58 -15.83 4.16 4.98
C ARG A 58 -14.41 3.75 4.61
N ARG A 59 -13.68 4.64 3.95
CA ARG A 59 -12.33 4.37 3.46
C ARG A 59 -11.37 5.41 4.02
N VAL A 60 -10.25 4.93 4.55
CA VAL A 60 -9.09 5.75 4.91
C VAL A 60 -7.90 5.26 4.09
N TYR A 61 -7.19 6.18 3.48
CA TYR A 61 -5.94 5.91 2.76
C TYR A 61 -4.78 6.55 3.55
N VAL A 62 -3.83 5.72 3.98
CA VAL A 62 -2.61 6.18 4.64
C VAL A 62 -1.52 6.32 3.58
N VAL A 63 -1.09 7.56 3.33
CA VAL A 63 -0.04 7.89 2.40
C VAL A 63 1.32 7.75 3.09
N ALA A 64 2.19 6.90 2.56
CA ALA A 64 3.59 6.85 2.94
C ALA A 64 4.37 7.88 2.12
N GLU A 65 4.92 8.91 2.76
CA GLU A 65 5.37 10.12 2.07
C GLU A 65 6.68 9.93 1.30
N GLU A 66 7.52 8.99 1.74
CA GLU A 66 8.83 8.66 1.19
C GLU A 66 8.80 7.33 0.43
N ASP A 67 7.61 6.87 0.03
CA ASP A 67 7.42 5.68 -0.80
C ASP A 67 7.99 5.91 -2.22
N GLU A 68 9.12 5.26 -2.50
CA GLU A 68 9.80 5.28 -3.79
C GLU A 68 9.21 4.30 -4.83
N TRP A 69 8.41 3.32 -4.42
CA TRP A 69 7.66 2.44 -5.32
C TRP A 69 6.43 3.15 -5.85
N LYS A 70 5.67 3.78 -4.95
CA LYS A 70 4.46 4.55 -5.25
C LYS A 70 4.64 5.96 -4.67
N PRO A 71 5.23 6.90 -5.43
CA PRO A 71 5.40 8.28 -4.95
C PRO A 71 4.10 8.86 -4.40
N ALA A 72 4.20 9.66 -3.33
CA ALA A 72 3.05 10.22 -2.62
C ALA A 72 2.06 10.94 -3.56
N GLU A 73 2.56 11.62 -4.59
CA GLU A 73 1.75 12.26 -5.63
C GLU A 73 0.85 11.25 -6.38
N ILE A 74 1.38 10.07 -6.71
CA ILE A 74 0.62 9.00 -7.35
C ILE A 74 -0.39 8.40 -6.37
N GLN A 75 -0.03 8.23 -5.10
CA GLN A 75 -0.96 7.78 -4.06
C GLN A 75 -2.15 8.75 -3.95
N ARG A 76 -1.90 10.06 -3.89
CA ARG A 76 -2.94 11.10 -3.84
C ARG A 76 -3.78 11.13 -5.12
N LEU A 77 -3.16 10.96 -6.29
CA LEU A 77 -3.89 10.83 -7.54
C LEU A 77 -4.86 9.64 -7.50
N MET A 78 -4.42 8.48 -7.01
CA MET A 78 -5.29 7.30 -6.83
C MET A 78 -6.47 7.60 -5.90
N VAL A 79 -6.23 8.34 -4.80
CA VAL A 79 -7.31 8.74 -3.88
C VAL A 79 -8.29 9.72 -4.52
N SER A 80 -7.82 10.61 -5.39
CA SER A 80 -8.68 11.58 -6.07
C SER A 80 -9.76 10.92 -6.96
N TRP A 81 -9.49 9.70 -7.44
CA TRP A 81 -10.44 8.90 -8.21
C TRP A 81 -11.46 8.16 -7.33
N ASN A 82 -11.33 8.27 -6.00
CA ASN A 82 -12.17 7.57 -5.05
C ASN A 82 -12.79 8.55 -4.03
N PRO A 83 -13.84 9.29 -4.42
CA PRO A 83 -14.44 10.33 -3.59
C PRO A 83 -14.93 9.79 -2.23
N GLY A 84 -14.83 10.63 -1.20
CA GLY A 84 -15.19 10.26 0.18
C GLY A 84 -14.12 9.47 0.94
N THR A 85 -12.97 9.16 0.30
CA THR A 85 -11.83 8.55 0.98
C THR A 85 -11.12 9.59 1.84
N GLU A 86 -10.99 9.31 3.13
CA GLU A 86 -10.20 10.12 4.05
C GLU A 86 -8.70 9.87 3.82
N VAL A 87 -7.90 10.93 3.81
CA VAL A 87 -6.44 10.82 3.66
C VAL A 87 -5.76 11.06 5.00
N ARG A 88 -4.79 10.20 5.32
CA ARG A 88 -3.81 10.39 6.40
C ARG A 88 -2.42 10.32 5.81
N ALA A 89 -1.50 11.09 6.36
CA ALA A 89 -0.09 11.12 5.95
C ALA A 89 0.76 10.44 7.01
N LEU A 90 1.72 9.64 6.59
CA LEU A 90 2.72 9.02 7.44
C LEU A 90 4.10 9.44 6.94
N GLN A 91 4.68 10.42 7.65
CA GLN A 91 5.98 11.01 7.33
C GLN A 91 7.12 10.07 7.73
N GLY A 92 8.18 10.04 6.95
CA GLY A 92 9.32 9.14 7.08
C GLY A 92 9.05 7.67 6.73
N ALA A 93 7.92 7.34 6.09
CA ALA A 93 7.55 5.97 5.76
C ALA A 93 7.91 5.62 4.31
N ASP A 94 8.58 4.48 4.12
CA ASP A 94 8.74 3.87 2.80
C ASP A 94 7.50 3.05 2.40
N HIS A 95 7.62 2.21 1.35
CA HIS A 95 6.53 1.35 0.90
C HIS A 95 6.08 0.32 1.96
N MET A 96 6.91 0.10 2.99
CA MET A 96 6.67 -0.82 4.08
C MET A 96 6.52 -0.07 5.41
N PRO A 97 5.44 0.72 5.59
CA PRO A 97 5.24 1.54 6.78
C PRO A 97 5.18 0.71 8.08
N MET A 98 4.80 -0.57 7.99
CA MET A 98 4.83 -1.52 9.11
C MET A 98 6.24 -1.87 9.59
N PHE A 99 7.29 -1.58 8.82
CA PHE A 99 8.68 -1.77 9.19
C PHE A 99 9.39 -0.43 9.42
N SER A 100 9.29 0.51 8.47
CA SER A 100 9.95 1.82 8.59
C SER A 100 9.33 2.73 9.66
N LYS A 101 8.02 2.61 9.91
CA LYS A 101 7.23 3.47 10.81
C LYS A 101 6.19 2.71 11.63
N ALA A 102 6.58 1.56 12.17
CA ALA A 102 5.67 0.63 12.83
C ALA A 102 4.85 1.24 13.97
N ARG A 103 5.49 2.06 14.83
CA ARG A 103 4.84 2.70 15.97
C ARG A 103 3.84 3.76 15.52
N GLU A 104 4.28 4.68 14.67
CA GLU A 104 3.46 5.76 14.15
C GLU A 104 2.28 5.23 13.33
N LEU A 105 2.48 4.15 12.56
CA LEU A 105 1.40 3.45 11.87
C LEU A 105 0.40 2.86 12.88
N SER A 106 0.88 2.22 13.95
CA SER A 106 0.00 1.64 14.97
C SER A 106 -0.83 2.71 15.68
N GLU A 107 -0.21 3.83 16.07
CA GLU A 107 -0.90 4.95 16.72
C GLU A 107 -1.98 5.52 15.79
N LEU A 108 -1.64 5.75 14.51
CA LEU A 108 -2.58 6.22 13.49
C LEU A 108 -3.76 5.26 13.27
N LEU A 109 -3.51 3.94 13.24
CA LEU A 109 -4.57 2.95 13.11
C LEU A 109 -5.51 2.95 14.33
N MET A 110 -4.98 3.15 15.54
CA MET A 110 -5.79 3.29 16.75
C MET A 110 -6.64 4.55 16.72
N GLU A 111 -6.10 5.68 16.25
CA GLU A 111 -6.87 6.91 16.06
C GLU A 111 -8.03 6.72 15.06
N ILE A 112 -7.77 6.05 13.94
CA ILE A 112 -8.79 5.73 12.93
C ILE A 112 -9.87 4.83 13.55
N ALA A 113 -9.47 3.78 14.27
CA ALA A 113 -10.40 2.88 14.94
C ALA A 113 -11.27 3.63 15.96
N ASN A 114 -10.67 4.45 16.81
CA ASN A 114 -11.40 5.24 17.81
C ASN A 114 -12.35 6.26 17.19
N LYS A 115 -11.97 6.88 16.07
CA LYS A 115 -12.84 7.83 15.34
C LYS A 115 -14.12 7.17 14.80
N TYR A 116 -14.04 5.89 14.48
CA TYR A 116 -15.10 5.13 13.81
C TYR A 116 -15.67 3.97 14.63
N SER A 117 -15.35 3.92 15.92
CA SER A 117 -15.96 3.02 16.91
C SER A 117 -17.41 3.38 17.20
#